data_AF-A0A7Y3DAS9-F1
#
_entry.id   AF-A0A7Y3DAS9-F1
#
_cell.length_a   1.000
_cell.length_b   1.000
_cell.length_c   1.000
_cell.angle_alpha   90.00
_cell.angle_beta   90.00
_cell.angle_gamma   90.00
#
_symmetry.space_group_name_H-M   'P 1'
#
loop_
_entity.id
_entity.type
_entity.pdbx_description
1 polymer ?
#
loop_
_entity_poly.entity_id
_entity_poly.type
_entity_poly.pdbx_seq_one_letter_code
_entity_poly.pdbx_strand_id
1 'polypeptide(L)' 'SLPPGVDGAALHAAALEQGIEYARGDLFSLDGSTIDRALLSFAQMGRPKIAQGIERLADLVRRERKRSRESA' A
#
# COMPACT_ATOMS: atom_id res chain seq x y z
N SER A 1 0.44 2.54 8.50
CA SER A 1 -0.77 1.70 8.59
C SER A 1 -1.73 2.11 7.51
N LEU A 2 -2.51 1.16 6.99
CA LEU A 2 -3.52 1.39 5.97
C LEU A 2 -4.81 1.92 6.61
N PRO A 3 -5.59 2.75 5.90
CA PRO A 3 -6.91 3.17 6.37
C PRO A 3 -7.85 1.96 6.57
N PRO A 4 -8.80 2.03 7.51
CA PRO A 4 -9.80 0.98 7.69
C PRO A 4 -10.55 0.68 6.39
N GLY A 5 -10.84 -0.60 6.17
CA GLY A 5 -11.54 -1.10 4.98
C GLY A 5 -10.65 -1.23 3.73
N VAL A 6 -9.37 -0.86 3.77
CA VAL A 6 -8.44 -1.18 2.68
C VAL A 6 -8.00 -2.63 2.79
N ASP A 7 -8.20 -3.40 1.71
CA ASP A 7 -7.57 -4.72 1.57
C ASP A 7 -6.08 -4.53 1.24
N GLY A 8 -5.22 -4.91 2.18
CA GLY A 8 -3.76 -4.78 2.03
C GLY A 8 -3.18 -5.67 0.94
N ALA A 9 -3.78 -6.83 0.66
CA ALA A 9 -3.34 -7.73 -0.40
C ALA A 9 -3.73 -7.19 -1.78
N ALA A 10 -4.97 -6.72 -1.94
CA ALA A 10 -5.44 -6.10 -3.19
C ALA A 10 -4.65 -4.81 -3.51
N LEU A 11 -4.40 -3.97 -2.50
CA LEU A 11 -3.57 -2.77 -2.66
C LEU A 11 -2.15 -3.12 -3.11
N HIS A 12 -1.54 -4.16 -2.54
CA HIS A 12 -0.17 -4.57 -2.87
C HIS A 12 -0.08 -5.06 -4.32
N ALA A 13 -1.04 -5.87 -4.77
CA ALA A 13 -1.13 -6.30 -6.17
C ALA A 13 -1.25 -5.09 -7.12
N ALA A 14 -2.15 -4.15 -6.83
CA ALA A 14 -2.34 -2.95 -7.67
C ALA A 14 -1.12 -2.02 -7.67
N ALA A 15 -0.37 -1.96 -6.57
CA ALA A 15 0.87 -1.18 -6.48
C ALA A 15 1.97 -1.80 -7.34
N LEU A 16 2.13 -3.13 -7.32
CA LEU A 16 3.09 -3.85 -8.15
C LEU A 16 2.83 -3.63 -9.66
N GLU A 17 1.56 -3.66 -10.08
CA GLU A 17 1.17 -3.35 -11.47
C GLU A 17 1.58 -1.94 -11.93
N GLN A 18 1.75 -1.00 -10.99
CA GLN A 18 2.22 0.36 -11.25
C GLN A 18 3.73 0.57 -11.02
N GLY A 19 4.47 -0.51 -10.75
CA GLY A 19 5.90 -0.46 -10.47
C GLY A 19 6.24 0.14 -9.10
N ILE A 20 5.31 0.06 -8.14
CA ILE A 20 5.52 0.49 -6.76
C ILE A 20 5.75 -0.74 -5.90
N GLU A 21 6.99 -0.96 -5.51
CA GLU A 21 7.38 -2.06 -4.64
C GLU A 21 7.44 -1.61 -3.17
N TYR A 22 6.76 -2.36 -2.30
CA TYR A 22 6.87 -2.22 -0.85
C TYR A 22 6.67 -3.58 -0.18
N ALA A 23 7.13 -3.71 1.06
CA ALA A 23 6.91 -4.91 1.85
C ALA A 23 5.58 -4.80 2.61
N ARG A 24 4.73 -5.83 2.48
CA ARG A 24 3.52 -5.96 3.30
C ARG A 24 3.88 -6.18 4.76
N GLY A 25 3.06 -5.66 5.65
CA GLY A 25 3.32 -5.71 7.08
C GLY A 25 3.26 -7.12 7.65
N ASP A 26 2.49 -8.02 7.07
CA ASP A 26 2.35 -9.40 7.53
C ASP A 26 3.61 -10.23 7.37
N LEU A 27 4.55 -9.82 6.51
CA LEU A 27 5.90 -10.40 6.43
C LEU A 27 6.70 -10.20 7.74
N PHE A 28 6.27 -9.29 8.60
CA PHE A 28 6.93 -8.96 9.87
C PHE A 28 6.14 -9.43 11.11
N SER A 29 5.06 -10.19 10.91
CA SER A 29 4.25 -10.78 11.98
C SER A 29 4.14 -12.29 11.78
N LEU A 30 4.36 -13.08 12.83
CA LEU A 30 4.23 -14.54 12.75
C LEU A 30 2.77 -15.00 12.64
N ASP A 31 1.82 -14.16 13.04
CA ASP A 31 0.38 -14.45 13.07
C ASP A 31 -0.42 -13.74 11.96
N GLY A 32 0.25 -12.96 11.10
CA GLY A 32 -0.39 -12.17 10.04
C GLY A 32 -1.16 -10.94 10.53
N SER A 33 -1.05 -10.56 11.80
CA SER A 33 -1.84 -9.48 12.42
C SER A 33 -1.58 -8.08 11.84
N THR A 34 -0.55 -7.93 11.01
CA THR A 34 -0.12 -6.65 10.43
C THR A 34 -0.36 -6.55 8.93
N ILE A 35 -1.29 -7.32 8.38
CA ILE A 35 -1.69 -7.24 6.95
C ILE A 35 -2.17 -5.83 6.53
N ASP A 36 -2.67 -5.06 7.50
CA ASP A 36 -3.08 -3.66 7.35
C ASP A 36 -1.91 -2.67 7.44
N ARG A 37 -0.65 -3.14 7.40
CA ARG A 37 0.55 -2.30 7.45
C ARG A 37 1.38 -2.46 6.18
N ALA A 38 2.17 -1.42 5.89
CA ALA A 38 3.10 -1.40 4.78
C ALA A 38 4.42 -0.81 5.28
N LEU A 39 5.54 -1.42 4.89
CA LEU A 39 6.89 -0.91 5.11
C LEU A 39 7.35 -0.21 3.84
N LEU A 40 7.59 1.10 3.94
CA LEU A 40 8.12 1.92 2.86
C LEU A 40 9.60 2.21 3.10
N SER A 41 10.44 1.87 2.13
CA SER A 41 11.86 2.21 2.15
C SER A 41 12.16 3.26 1.09
N PHE A 42 12.91 4.30 1.47
CA PHE A 42 13.29 5.40 0.59
C PHE A 42 14.80 5.49 0.34
N ALA A 43 15.57 4.52 0.87
CA ALA A 43 17.03 4.59 0.94
C ALA A 43 17.73 4.77 -0.41
N GLN A 44 17.11 4.31 -1.51
CA GLN A 44 17.69 4.33 -2.86
C GLN A 44 17.05 5.38 -3.78
N MET A 45 16.13 6.21 -3.30
CA MET A 45 15.37 7.14 -4.14
C MET A 45 15.67 8.61 -3.84
N GLY A 46 15.75 9.43 -4.89
CA GLY A 46 15.77 10.88 -4.78
C GLY A 46 14.38 11.45 -4.47
N ARG A 47 14.34 12.63 -3.83
CA ARG A 47 13.10 13.30 -3.40
C ARG A 47 12.00 13.39 -4.48
N PRO A 48 12.29 13.73 -5.76
CA PRO A 48 11.25 13.81 -6.78
C PRO A 48 10.57 12.46 -7.07
N LYS A 49 11.35 11.37 -7.08
CA LYS A 49 10.80 10.01 -7.28
C LYS A 49 9.99 9.54 -6.09
N ILE A 50 10.41 9.90 -4.87
CA ILE A 50 9.64 9.63 -3.64
C ILE A 50 8.27 10.31 -3.73
N ALA A 51 8.23 11.61 -4.05
CA ALA A 51 6.97 12.35 -4.16
C ALA A 51 6.02 11.71 -5.18
N GLN A 52 6.52 11.40 -6.38
CA GLN A 52 5.76 10.73 -7.42
C GLN A 52 5.23 9.36 -6.97
N GLY A 53 6.06 8.54 -6.31
CA GLY A 53 5.65 7.23 -5.80
C GLY A 53 4.57 7.33 -4.73
N ILE A 54 4.69 8.29 -3.81
CA ILE A 54 3.71 8.54 -2.76
C ILE A 54 2.38 9.03 -3.34
N GLU A 55 2.39 9.92 -4.33
CA GLU A 55 1.18 10.40 -5.00
C GLU A 55 0.41 9.24 -5.66
N ARG A 56 1.11 8.39 -6.42
CA ARG A 56 0.50 7.21 -7.07
C ARG A 56 -0.04 6.21 -6.05
N LEU A 57 0.71 5.92 -4.99
CA LEU A 57 0.25 5.03 -3.92
C LEU A 57 -0.98 5.59 -3.20
N ALA A 58 -1.02 6.91 -2.95
CA ALA A 58 -2.17 7.56 -2.34
C ALA A 58 -3.43 7.42 -3.20
N ASP A 59 -3.30 7.53 -4.52
CA ASP A 59 -4.43 7.33 -5.43
C ASP A 59 -4.94 5.90 -5.43
N LEU A 60 -4.04 4.90 -5.37
CA LEU A 60 -4.42 3.49 -5.21
C LEU A 60 -5.19 3.26 -3.90
N VAL A 61 -4.70 3.79 -2.79
CA VAL A 61 -5.38 3.71 -1.50
C VAL A 61 -6.79 4.33 -1.56
N ARG A 62 -6.94 5.49 -2.21
CA ARG A 62 -8.24 6.15 -2.36
C ARG A 62 -9.22 5.30 -3.18
N ARG A 63 -8.74 4.68 -4.27
CA ARG A 63 -9.56 3.79 -5.12
C ARG A 63 -10.01 2.56 -4.34
N GLU A 64 -9.11 1.94 -3.58
CA GLU A 64 -9.44 0.75 -2.81
C GLU A 64 -10.43 1.07 -1.69
N ARG A 65 -10.24 2.18 -0.97
CA ARG A 65 -11.23 2.67 0.01
C ARG A 65 -12.61 2.95 -0.59
N LYS A 66 -12.68 3.37 -1.85
CA LYS A 66 -13.94 3.59 -2.54
C LYS A 66 -14.61 2.25 -2.85
N ARG A 67 -13.86 1.32 -3.44
CA ARG A 67 -14.32 -0.04 -3.75
C ARG A 67 -14.87 -0.76 -2.53
N SER A 68 -14.14 -0.77 -1.42
CA SER A 68 -14.58 -1.46 -0.19
C SER A 68 -15.85 -0.88 0.42
N ARG A 69 -16.14 0.40 0.20
CA ARG A 69 -17.40 1.04 0.65
C ARG A 69 -18.59 0.70 -0.25
N GLU A 70 -18.34 0.35 -1.50
CA GLU A 70 -19.38 -0.01 -2.48
C GLU A 70 -19.75 -1.49 -2.39
N SER A 71 -18.85 -2.33 -1.87
CA SER A 71 -19.06 -3.78 -1.67
C SER A 71 -19.59 -4.16 -0.27
N ALA A 72 -19.81 -3.19 0.62
CA ALA A 72 -20.31 -3.37 1.98
C ALA A 72 -21.78 -2.96 2.09
#